data_AF-A0A5E8V3U6-F1
#
_entry.id   AF-A0A5E8V3U6-F1
#
_cell.length_a   1.000
_cell.length_b   1.000
_cell.length_c   1.000
_cell.angle_alpha   90.00
_cell.angle_beta   90.00
_cell.angle_gamma   90.00
#
_symmetry.space_group_name_H-M   'P 1'
#
loop_
_entity.id
_entity.type
_entity.pdbx_description
1 polymer ?
#
loop_
_entity_poly.entity_id
_entity_poly.type
_entity_poly.pdbx_seq_one_letter_code
_entity_poly.pdbx_strand_id
1 'polypeptide(L)' 'MYVIGKTGNGKSTLIETMALQDLARGNGFALIDPHGDLVARIASRISAAHADRVVYLDATNPN' A
#
# COMPACT_ATOMS: atom_id res chain seq x y z
N MET A 1 5.61 -13.52 -6.59
CA MET A 1 4.18 -13.68 -6.97
C MET A 1 3.92 -12.80 -8.19
N TYR A 2 3.22 -13.29 -9.21
CA TYR A 2 2.85 -12.49 -10.39
C TYR A 2 1.33 -12.57 -10.58
N VAL A 3 0.65 -11.43 -10.62
CA VAL A 3 -0.82 -11.35 -10.60
C VAL A 3 -1.30 -10.59 -11.83
N ILE A 4 -1.88 -11.29 -12.80
CA ILE A 4 -2.52 -10.70 -13.99
C ILE A 4 -4.04 -10.90 -13.90
N GLY A 5 -4.80 -9.91 -14.36
CA GLY A 5 -6.24 -10.01 -14.56
C GLY A 5 -6.83 -8.70 -15.07
N LYS A 6 -8.05 -8.74 -15.61
CA LYS A 6 -8.78 -7.54 -16.04
C LYS A 6 -9.08 -6.62 -14.85
N THR A 7 -9.33 -5.34 -15.11
CA THR A 7 -9.81 -4.37 -14.09
C THR A 7 -11.09 -4.90 -13.43
N GLY A 8 -11.26 -4.67 -12.13
CA GLY A 8 -12.40 -5.17 -11.36
C GLY A 8 -12.25 -6.58 -10.79
N ASN A 9 -11.21 -7.33 -11.16
CA ASN A 9 -11.01 -8.71 -10.66
C ASN A 9 -10.29 -8.81 -9.30
N GLY A 10 -10.32 -7.76 -8.46
CA GLY A 10 -9.82 -7.83 -7.08
C GLY A 10 -8.29 -7.81 -6.89
N LYS A 11 -7.50 -7.52 -7.93
CA LYS A 11 -6.03 -7.47 -7.82
C LYS A 11 -5.54 -6.47 -6.76
N SER A 12 -6.07 -5.26 -6.77
CA SER A 12 -5.70 -4.22 -5.79
C SER A 12 -6.09 -4.62 -4.36
N THR A 13 -7.23 -5.30 -4.20
CA THR A 13 -7.66 -5.86 -2.90
C THR A 13 -6.70 -6.93 -2.39
N LEU A 14 -6.21 -7.80 -3.29
CA LEU A 14 -5.20 -8.80 -2.93
C LEU A 14 -3.90 -8.13 -2.46
N ILE A 15 -3.38 -7.17 -3.22
CA ILE A 15 -2.13 -6.45 -2.89
C ILE A 15 -2.28 -5.67 -1.57
N GLU A 16 -3.39 -4.97 -1.38
CA GLU A 16 -3.70 -4.28 -0.12
C GLU A 16 -3.70 -5.23 1.07
N THR A 17 -4.36 -6.38 0.94
CA THR A 17 -4.44 -7.37 2.02
C THR A 17 -3.05 -7.86 2.41
N MET A 18 -2.19 -8.13 1.42
CA MET A 18 -0.81 -8.55 1.68
C MET A 18 0.00 -7.45 2.37
N ALA A 19 -0.08 -6.20 1.89
CA ALA A 19 0.63 -5.08 2.49
C ALA A 19 0.21 -4.82 3.95
N LEU A 20 -1.10 -4.88 4.25
CA LEU A 20 -1.60 -4.72 5.62
C LEU A 20 -1.17 -5.86 6.53
N GLN A 21 -1.09 -7.09 6.01
CA GLN A 21 -0.58 -8.24 6.77
C GLN A 21 0.89 -8.08 7.11
N ASP A 22 1.72 -7.62 6.17
CA ASP A 22 3.14 -7.37 6.42
C ASP A 22 3.34 -6.22 7.41
N LEU A 23 2.58 -5.13 7.27
CA LEU A 23 2.58 -4.01 8.22
C LEU A 23 2.26 -4.50 9.65
N ALA A 24 1.18 -5.27 9.81
CA ALA A 24 0.73 -5.77 11.11
C ALA A 24 1.74 -6.76 11.74
N ARG A 25 2.53 -7.46 10.93
CA ARG A 25 3.61 -8.36 11.39
C ARG A 25 4.93 -7.62 11.65
N GLY A 26 5.01 -6.32 11.34
CA GLY A 26 6.24 -5.54 11.41
C GLY A 26 7.25 -5.86 10.31
N ASN A 27 6.80 -6.51 9.23
CA ASN A 27 7.61 -6.78 8.05
C ASN A 27 7.71 -5.51 7.20
N GLY A 28 8.92 -5.19 6.72
CA GLY A 28 9.12 -4.08 5.78
C GLY A 28 8.68 -4.44 4.36
N PHE A 29 8.07 -3.48 3.66
CA PHE A 29 7.75 -3.58 2.24
C PHE A 29 7.78 -2.20 1.58
N ALA A 30 7.81 -2.18 0.25
CA ALA A 30 7.60 -0.99 -0.56
C ALA A 30 6.44 -1.25 -1.53
N LEU A 31 5.56 -0.25 -1.68
CA LEU A 31 4.47 -0.29 -2.64
C LEU A 31 4.62 0.90 -3.60
N ILE A 32 4.60 0.61 -4.90
CA ILE A 32 4.65 1.60 -5.96
C ILE A 32 3.32 1.53 -6.70
N ASP A 33 2.60 2.64 -6.72
CA ASP A 33 1.29 2.75 -7.35
C ASP A 33 1.24 4.02 -8.21
N PRO A 34 1.30 3.90 -9.55
CA PRO A 34 1.22 5.05 -10.46
C PRO A 34 -0.11 5.80 -10.41
N HIS A 35 -1.18 5.17 -9.90
CA HIS A 35 -2.51 5.79 -9.81
C HIS A 35 -2.77 6.43 -8.45
N GLY A 36 -2.07 5.98 -7.41
CA GLY A 36 -2.07 6.53 -6.05
C GLY A 36 -3.26 6.10 -5.18
N ASP A 37 -4.33 5.53 -5.76
CA ASP A 37 -5.54 5.15 -5.03
C ASP A 37 -5.30 3.99 -4.06
N LEU A 38 -4.46 3.02 -4.42
CA LEU A 38 -4.13 1.89 -3.55
C LEU A 38 -3.25 2.32 -2.38
N VAL A 39 -2.23 3.15 -2.65
CA VAL A 39 -1.32 3.67 -1.62
C VAL A 39 -2.08 4.54 -0.62
N ALA A 40 -2.98 5.42 -1.06
CA ALA A 40 -3.82 6.23 -0.18
C ALA A 40 -4.72 5.36 0.73
N ARG A 41 -5.32 4.29 0.18
CA ARG A 41 -6.16 3.35 0.95
C ARG A 41 -5.37 2.65 2.05
N ILE A 42 -4.16 2.18 1.75
CA ILE A 42 -3.30 1.54 2.76
C ILE A 42 -2.88 2.57 3.82
N ALA A 43 -2.43 3.76 3.40
CA ALA A 43 -2.01 4.83 4.31
C ALA A 43 -3.10 5.19 5.33
N SER A 44 -4.37 5.24 4.90
CA SER A 44 -5.52 5.51 5.79
C SER A 44 -5.78 4.44 6.86
N ARG A 45 -5.19 3.25 6.72
CA ARG A 45 -5.38 2.10 7.62
C ARG A 45 -4.18 1.86 8.54
N ILE A 46 -3.13 2.66 8.41
CA ILE A 46 -1.93 2.55 9.26
C ILE A 46 -2.30 3.04 10.66
N SER A 47 -2.10 2.18 11.66
CA SER A 47 -2.32 2.56 13.05
C SER A 47 -1.23 3.53 13.53
N ALA A 48 -1.54 4.35 14.54
CA ALA A 48 -0.57 5.27 15.13
C ALA A 48 0.70 4.56 15.64
N ALA A 49 0.59 3.29 16.04
CA ALA A 49 1.71 2.47 16.50
C ALA A 49 2.74 2.12 15.40
N HIS A 50 2.42 2.39 14.13
CA HIS A 50 3.32 2.15 12.99
C HIS A 50 3.67 3.42 12.22
N ALA A 51 3.12 4.58 12.62
CA ALA A 51 3.25 5.83 11.87
C ALA A 51 4.70 6.32 11.76
N ASP A 52 5.51 6.08 12.80
CA ASP A 52 6.94 6.43 12.86
C ASP A 52 7.81 5.60 11.90
N ARG A 53 7.30 4.47 11.41
CA ARG A 53 8.04 3.53 10.56
C ARG A 53 7.64 3.59 9.09
N VAL A 54 6.77 4.53 8.72
CA VAL A 54 6.18 4.63 7.38
C VAL A 54 6.64 5.91 6.71
N VAL A 55 7.11 5.78 5.47
CA VAL A 55 7.41 6.92 4.61
C VAL A 55 6.40 6.91 3.47
N TYR A 56 5.62 7.99 3.37
CA TYR A 56 4.70 8.22 2.26
C TYR A 56 5.36 9.16 1.26
N LEU A 57 5.63 8.68 0.06
CA LEU A 57 6.24 9.48 -1.01
C LEU A 57 5.22 9.71 -2.12
N ASP A 58 4.94 10.97 -2.40
CA ASP A 58 4.11 11.39 -3.53
C ASP A 58 4.96 12.17 -4.52
N ALA A 59 5.26 11.56 -5.66
CA ALA A 59 6.07 12.18 -6.70
C ALA A 59 5.36 13.36 -7.39
N THR A 60 4.05 13.51 -7.21
CA THR A 60 3.25 14.63 -7.72
C THR A 60 3.17 15.79 -6.73
N ASN A 61 3.50 15.54 -5.45
CA ASN A 61 3.61 16.59 -4.45
C ASN A 61 5.01 17.24 -4.55
N PRO A 62 5.09 18.54 -4.91
CA PRO A 62 6.37 19.22 -5.05
C PRO A 62 7.07 19.55 -3.71
N ASN A 63 6.41 19.32 -2.57
CA ASN A 63 6.94 19.63 -1.22
C ASN A 63 7.07 18.38 -0.36
#